data_AF-A0A2N6AUU9-F1
#
_entry.id   AF-A0A2N6AUU9-F1
#
_cell.length_a   1.000
_cell.length_b   1.000
_cell.length_c   1.000
_cell.angle_alpha   90.00
_cell.angle_beta   90.00
_cell.angle_gamma   90.00
#
_symmetry.space_group_name_H-M   'P 1'
#
loop_
_entity.id
_entity.type
_entity.pdbx_description
1 polymer ?
#
loop_
_entity_poly.entity_id
_entity_poly.type
_entity_poly.pdbx_seq_one_letter_code
_entity_poly.pdbx_strand_id
1 'polypeptide(L)'
;FSNDADFHTVKVEKMPSDMMGLDIGNETVGEFADVIAKSRTVLWNGPMGVFEMDNFAKGTLGVANALADSTATTIIGGGDSAAAIHKFGLENKMSHISTGGGASLKLFEGGALPGIECISDKGEL
;
A
#
# COMPACT_ATOMS: atom_id res chain seq x y z
N PHE A 1 -14.28 4.74 -17.93
CA PHE A 1 -13.66 4.12 -16.75
C PHE A 1 -14.31 2.77 -16.53
N SER A 2 -13.66 1.67 -16.91
CA SER A 2 -14.16 0.29 -16.86
C SER A 2 -12.96 -0.67 -16.72
N ASN A 3 -13.14 -1.81 -16.06
CA ASN A 3 -12.09 -2.84 -15.94
C ASN A 3 -11.63 -3.35 -17.32
N ASP A 4 -12.53 -3.41 -18.29
CA ASP A 4 -12.28 -4.02 -19.61
C ASP A 4 -11.96 -2.98 -20.71
N ALA A 5 -11.66 -1.74 -20.33
CA ALA A 5 -11.24 -0.72 -21.30
C ALA A 5 -9.89 -1.07 -21.91
N ASP A 6 -9.68 -0.76 -23.19
CA ASP A 6 -8.37 -0.91 -23.83
C ASP A 6 -7.30 -0.15 -23.05
N PHE A 7 -6.18 -0.82 -22.78
CA PHE A 7 -5.08 -0.26 -22.01
C PHE A 7 -3.72 -0.62 -22.60
N HIS A 8 -2.75 0.27 -22.40
CA HIS A 8 -1.36 0.08 -22.79
C HIS A 8 -0.43 0.57 -21.69
N THR A 9 0.65 -0.15 -21.43
CA THR A 9 1.73 0.34 -20.58
C THR A 9 2.63 1.26 -21.39
N VAL A 10 2.80 2.49 -20.92
CA VAL A 10 3.63 3.51 -21.58
C VAL A 10 4.61 4.10 -20.57
N LYS A 11 5.70 4.66 -21.07
CA LYS A 11 6.55 5.55 -20.26
C LYS A 11 5.80 6.84 -19.95
N VAL A 12 6.12 7.47 -18.82
CA VAL A 12 5.44 8.71 -18.37
C VAL A 12 5.51 9.83 -19.41
N GLU A 13 6.62 9.95 -20.15
CA GLU A 13 6.79 10.97 -21.20
C GLU A 13 5.97 10.68 -22.46
N LYS A 14 5.41 9.47 -22.58
CA LYS A 14 4.60 9.01 -23.72
C LYS A 14 3.12 8.85 -23.34
N MET A 15 2.68 9.41 -22.21
CA MET A 15 1.29 9.33 -21.78
C MET A 15 0.38 10.05 -22.78
N PRO A 16 -0.58 9.35 -23.42
CA PRO A 16 -1.54 10.00 -24.31
C PRO A 16 -2.42 10.99 -23.55
N SER A 17 -2.69 12.16 -24.14
CA SER A 17 -3.44 13.24 -23.49
C SER A 17 -4.92 12.92 -23.25
N ASP A 18 -5.45 11.92 -23.94
CA ASP A 18 -6.83 11.46 -23.87
C ASP A 18 -7.00 10.18 -23.02
N MET A 19 -5.92 9.68 -22.42
CA MET A 19 -5.93 8.51 -21.53
C MET A 19 -5.64 8.89 -20.07
N MET A 20 -5.94 7.97 -19.15
CA MET A 20 -5.71 8.15 -17.70
C MET A 20 -4.76 7.06 -17.19
N GLY A 21 -3.88 7.42 -16.26
CA GLY A 21 -3.01 6.47 -15.57
C GLY A 21 -3.78 5.75 -14.48
N LEU A 22 -3.92 4.42 -14.59
CA LEU A 22 -4.75 3.63 -13.68
C LEU A 22 -3.96 2.63 -12.82
N ASP A 23 -2.70 2.36 -13.17
CA ASP A 23 -1.79 1.48 -12.43
C ASP A 23 -0.34 1.83 -12.80
N ILE A 24 0.60 1.39 -11.98
CA ILE A 24 2.03 1.50 -12.28
C ILE A 24 2.48 0.39 -13.25
N GLY A 25 3.51 0.68 -14.04
CA GLY A 25 4.13 -0.29 -14.94
C GLY A 25 5.03 -1.30 -14.20
N ASN A 26 5.36 -2.40 -14.88
CA ASN A 26 6.24 -3.45 -14.37
C ASN A 26 7.66 -2.96 -14.03
N GLU A 27 8.19 -1.98 -14.77
CA GLU A 27 9.49 -1.36 -14.49
C GLU A 27 9.46 -0.68 -13.11
N THR A 28 8.45 0.14 -12.84
CA THR A 28 8.25 0.79 -11.53
C THR A 28 8.03 -0.21 -10.41
N VAL A 29 7.28 -1.29 -10.64
CA VAL A 29 7.13 -2.38 -9.66
C VAL A 29 8.49 -2.97 -9.29
N GLY A 30 9.35 -3.23 -10.28
CA GLY A 30 10.70 -3.75 -10.06
C GLY A 30 11.56 -2.81 -9.23
N GLU A 31 11.56 -1.51 -9.56
CA GLU A 31 12.30 -0.51 -8.78
C GLU A 31 11.81 -0.43 -7.33
N PHE A 32 10.50 -0.51 -7.11
CA PHE A 32 9.92 -0.46 -5.76
C PHE A 32 10.26 -1.72 -4.98
N ALA A 33 10.20 -2.89 -5.63
CA ALA A 33 10.60 -4.15 -5.03
C ALA A 33 12.07 -4.13 -4.58
N ASP A 34 12.97 -3.55 -5.39
CA ASP A 34 14.38 -3.41 -5.04
C ASP A 34 14.62 -2.52 -3.81
N VAL A 35 13.83 -1.46 -3.64
CA VAL A 35 13.89 -0.59 -2.46
C VAL A 35 13.33 -1.31 -1.24
N ILE A 36 12.21 -2.02 -1.39
CA ILE A 36 11.57 -2.79 -0.32
C ILE A 36 12.52 -3.88 0.18
N ALA A 37 13.17 -4.62 -0.71
CA ALA A 37 14.09 -5.70 -0.36
C ALA A 37 15.31 -5.24 0.45
N LYS A 38 15.71 -3.97 0.31
CA LYS A 38 16.83 -3.36 1.06
C LYS A 38 16.41 -2.70 2.37
N SER A 39 15.10 -2.59 2.60
CA SER A 39 14.53 -1.88 3.75
C SER A 39 14.49 -2.79 4.99
N ARG A 40 14.62 -2.18 6.17
CA ARG A 40 14.42 -2.89 7.45
C ARG A 40 12.98 -2.80 7.95
N THR A 41 12.31 -1.70 7.63
CA THR A 41 10.92 -1.44 7.98
C THR A 41 10.27 -0.73 6.81
N VAL A 42 9.05 -1.14 6.45
CA VAL A 42 8.26 -0.49 5.41
C VAL A 42 6.87 -0.20 5.96
N LEU A 43 6.47 1.06 5.90
CA LEU A 43 5.08 1.49 6.09
C LEU A 43 4.45 1.65 4.71
N TRP A 44 3.36 0.93 4.44
CA TRP A 44 2.62 1.03 3.20
C TRP A 44 1.20 1.55 3.44
N ASN A 45 0.87 2.67 2.81
CA ASN A 45 -0.42 3.34 2.93
C ASN A 45 -0.85 3.90 1.58
N GLY A 46 -1.61 3.10 0.82
CA GLY A 46 -2.17 3.46 -0.48
C GLY A 46 -1.84 2.42 -1.55
N PRO A 47 -2.84 1.87 -2.24
CA PRO A 47 -2.61 1.04 -3.42
C PRO A 47 -1.93 1.83 -4.55
N MET A 48 -1.28 1.11 -5.47
CA MET A 48 -0.52 1.71 -6.57
C MET A 48 -1.37 2.09 -7.78
N GLY A 49 -2.60 1.60 -7.82
CA GLY A 49 -3.55 1.76 -8.91
C GLY A 49 -4.98 1.47 -8.44
N VAL A 50 -5.90 1.36 -9.39
CA VAL A 50 -7.31 1.02 -9.15
C VAL A 50 -7.44 -0.48 -8.88
N PHE A 51 -6.96 -0.91 -7.71
CA PHE A 51 -6.79 -2.33 -7.37
C PHE A 51 -8.10 -3.13 -7.31
N GLU A 52 -9.24 -2.46 -7.24
CA GLU A 52 -10.57 -3.06 -7.32
C GLU A 52 -10.82 -3.69 -8.70
N MET A 53 -10.19 -3.16 -9.75
CA MET A 53 -10.24 -3.64 -11.13
C MET A 53 -9.03 -4.52 -11.43
N ASP A 54 -9.22 -5.82 -11.70
CA ASP A 54 -8.14 -6.79 -11.86
C ASP A 54 -7.13 -6.42 -12.97
N ASN A 55 -7.59 -5.75 -14.03
CA ASN A 55 -6.70 -5.28 -15.10
C ASN A 55 -5.78 -4.12 -14.65
N PHE A 56 -6.13 -3.41 -13.58
CA PHE A 56 -5.40 -2.28 -13.01
C PHE A 56 -4.94 -2.53 -11.56
N ALA A 57 -4.89 -3.80 -11.15
CA ALA A 57 -4.47 -4.23 -9.82
C ALA A 57 -3.05 -4.79 -9.77
N LYS A 58 -2.39 -4.92 -10.92
CA LYS A 58 -1.13 -5.68 -11.05
C LYS A 58 0.04 -4.98 -10.36
N GLY A 59 0.11 -3.65 -10.44
CA GLY A 59 1.11 -2.87 -9.73
C GLY A 59 0.95 -2.96 -8.22
N THR A 60 -0.29 -2.83 -7.74
CA THR A 60 -0.62 -3.00 -6.31
C THR A 60 -0.26 -4.41 -5.82
N LEU A 61 -0.64 -5.45 -6.56
CA LEU A 61 -0.28 -6.83 -6.25
C LEU A 61 1.24 -7.05 -6.27
N GLY A 62 1.95 -6.45 -7.24
CA GLY A 62 3.40 -6.53 -7.34
C GLY A 62 4.10 -5.96 -6.10
N VAL A 63 3.69 -4.78 -5.66
CA VAL A 63 4.21 -4.16 -4.42
C VAL A 63 3.82 -4.98 -3.19
N ALA A 64 2.58 -5.48 -3.12
CA ALA A 64 2.13 -6.33 -2.02
C ALA A 64 2.93 -7.63 -1.90
N ASN A 65 3.25 -8.28 -3.03
CA ASN A 65 4.13 -9.45 -3.05
C ASN A 65 5.56 -9.10 -2.63
N ALA A 66 6.10 -7.96 -3.08
CA ALA A 66 7.43 -7.52 -2.66
C ALA A 66 7.51 -7.29 -1.14
N LEU A 67 6.46 -6.72 -0.53
CA LEU A 67 6.34 -6.61 0.93
C LEU A 67 6.31 -7.99 1.59
N ALA A 68 5.46 -8.89 1.07
CA ALA A 68 5.25 -10.24 1.58
C ALA A 68 6.50 -11.12 1.54
N ASP A 69 7.35 -10.93 0.53
CA ASP A 69 8.59 -11.70 0.32
C ASP A 69 9.81 -11.01 0.96
N SER A 70 9.67 -9.78 1.47
CA SER A 70 10.75 -9.07 2.14
C SER A 70 11.04 -9.59 3.54
N THR A 71 12.24 -9.31 4.05
CA THR A 71 12.60 -9.54 5.46
C THR A 71 12.33 -8.31 6.35
N ALA A 72 11.68 -7.29 5.81
CA ALA A 72 11.40 -6.06 6.53
C ALA A 72 10.23 -6.26 7.50
N THR A 73 10.20 -5.45 8.57
CA THR A 73 8.95 -5.26 9.31
C THR A 73 7.97 -4.49 8.42
N THR A 74 6.88 -5.12 8.00
CA THR A 74 5.87 -4.53 7.12
C THR A 74 4.65 -4.07 7.90
N ILE A 75 4.33 -2.78 7.80
CA ILE A 75 3.19 -2.15 8.48
C ILE A 75 2.23 -1.66 7.40
N ILE A 76 1.03 -2.22 7.38
CA ILE A 76 -0.03 -1.85 6.44
C ILE A 76 -0.96 -0.87 7.13
N GLY A 77 -1.03 0.35 6.59
CA GLY A 77 -1.88 1.44 7.05
C GLY A 77 -2.93 1.82 6.01
N GLY A 78 -4.05 2.39 6.46
CA GLY A 78 -5.16 2.79 5.60
C GLY A 78 -6.08 1.63 5.22
N GLY A 79 -7.38 1.93 5.09
CA GLY A 79 -8.41 0.93 4.79
C GLY A 79 -8.22 0.26 3.44
N ASP A 80 -7.85 1.04 2.41
CA ASP A 80 -7.70 0.53 1.05
C ASP A 80 -6.49 -0.40 0.90
N SER A 81 -5.36 -0.08 1.54
CA SER A 81 -4.19 -0.98 1.56
C SER A 81 -4.52 -2.29 2.26
N ALA A 82 -5.23 -2.24 3.39
CA ALA A 82 -5.67 -3.43 4.11
C ALA A 82 -6.64 -4.27 3.26
N ALA A 83 -7.57 -3.62 2.55
CA ALA A 83 -8.49 -4.27 1.62
C ALA A 83 -7.75 -4.93 0.44
N ALA A 84 -6.70 -4.28 -0.09
CA ALA A 84 -5.87 -4.84 -1.14
C ALA A 84 -5.12 -6.10 -0.66
N ILE A 85 -4.48 -6.05 0.51
CA ILE A 85 -3.82 -7.22 1.10
C ILE A 85 -4.80 -8.39 1.31
N HIS A 86 -6.01 -8.09 1.77
CA HIS A 86 -7.08 -9.08 1.95
C HIS A 86 -7.53 -9.68 0.60
N LYS A 87 -7.78 -8.83 -0.41
CA LYS A 87 -8.14 -9.27 -1.77
C LYS A 87 -7.12 -10.25 -2.34
N PHE A 88 -5.84 -10.04 -2.05
CA PHE A 88 -4.75 -10.87 -2.58
C PHE A 88 -4.38 -12.07 -1.71
N GLY A 89 -5.00 -12.25 -0.54
CA GLY A 89 -4.73 -13.37 0.37
C GLY A 89 -3.33 -13.33 0.99
N LEU A 90 -2.78 -12.12 1.23
CA LEU A 90 -1.42 -11.90 1.72
C LEU A 90 -1.36 -11.52 3.20
N GLU A 91 -2.47 -11.60 3.94
CA GLU A 91 -2.59 -11.09 5.31
C GLU A 91 -1.58 -11.73 6.25
N ASN A 92 -1.42 -13.05 6.15
CA ASN A 92 -0.52 -13.84 7.00
C ASN A 92 0.97 -13.62 6.68
N LYS A 93 1.29 -12.87 5.62
CA LYS A 93 2.66 -12.53 5.24
C LYS A 93 3.06 -11.10 5.64
N MET A 94 2.14 -10.30 6.18
CA MET A 94 2.42 -8.96 6.66
C MET A 94 2.78 -8.99 8.15
N SER A 95 3.73 -8.16 8.60
CA SER A 95 4.08 -8.11 10.03
C SER A 95 2.97 -7.48 10.87
N HIS A 96 2.31 -6.45 10.37
CA HIS A 96 1.18 -5.80 11.02
C HIS A 96 0.22 -5.18 10.01
N ILE A 97 -1.09 -5.40 10.21
CA ILE A 97 -2.16 -4.76 9.44
C ILE A 97 -3.01 -3.95 10.41
N SER A 98 -3.01 -2.63 10.23
CA SER A 98 -3.82 -1.74 11.06
C SER A 98 -5.30 -1.84 10.69
N THR A 99 -6.15 -2.09 11.68
CA THR A 99 -7.60 -1.97 11.55
C THR A 99 -8.10 -0.56 11.84
N GLY A 100 -7.23 0.32 12.33
CA GLY A 100 -7.55 1.70 12.71
C GLY A 100 -7.21 2.69 11.61
N GLY A 101 -7.73 2.54 10.39
CA GLY A 101 -7.36 3.31 9.20
C GLY A 101 -6.98 4.78 9.46
N GLY A 102 -7.96 5.64 9.76
CA GLY A 102 -7.71 7.06 10.05
C GLY A 102 -6.93 7.34 11.34
N ALA A 103 -7.05 6.48 12.36
CA ALA A 103 -6.29 6.63 13.61
C ALA A 103 -4.79 6.36 13.43
N SER A 104 -4.45 5.34 12.63
CA SER A 104 -3.07 4.97 12.31
C SER A 104 -2.37 6.05 11.48
N LEU A 105 -3.06 6.62 10.48
CA LEU A 105 -2.61 7.80 9.73
C LEU A 105 -2.35 8.98 10.66
N LYS A 106 -3.33 9.33 11.52
CA LYS A 106 -3.18 10.45 12.45
C LYS A 106 -2.02 10.23 13.44
N LEU A 107 -1.77 8.99 13.86
CA LEU A 107 -0.61 8.64 14.67
C LEU A 107 0.70 8.89 13.91
N PHE A 108 0.78 8.49 12.63
CA PHE A 108 1.97 8.70 11.80
C PHE A 108 2.19 10.18 11.42
N GLU A 109 1.12 10.96 11.34
CA GLU A 109 1.16 12.43 11.19
C GLU A 109 1.66 13.14 12.47
N GLY A 110 1.88 12.41 13.57
CA GLY A 110 2.29 12.94 14.86
C GLY A 110 1.15 13.60 15.65
N GLY A 111 -0.10 13.36 15.25
CA GLY A 111 -1.28 13.92 15.89
C GLY A 111 -1.60 13.24 17.22
N ALA A 112 -2.07 14.05 18.18
CA ALA A 112 -2.67 13.57 19.42
C ALA A 112 -3.82 12.58 19.14
N LEU A 113 -3.77 11.43 19.79
CA LEU A 113 -4.85 10.45 19.85
C LEU A 113 -5.43 10.44 21.26
N PRO A 114 -6.55 11.14 21.53
CA PRO A 114 -7.09 11.30 22.88
C PRO A 114 -7.35 9.98 23.61
N GLY A 115 -7.73 8.93 22.86
CA GLY A 115 -7.93 7.59 23.41
C GLY A 115 -6.64 6.87 23.83
N ILE A 116 -5.49 7.23 23.27
CA ILE A 116 -4.17 6.75 23.73
C ILE A 116 -3.69 7.61 24.89
N GLU A 117 -3.81 8.94 24.79
CA GLU A 117 -3.37 9.88 25.82
C GLU A 117 -3.99 9.58 27.19
N CYS A 118 -5.29 9.26 27.24
CA CYS A 118 -5.96 8.93 28.50
C CYS A 118 -5.54 7.59 29.14
N ILE A 119 -4.82 6.74 28.39
CA ILE A 119 -4.23 5.48 28.88
C ILE A 119 -2.78 5.70 29.31
N SER A 120 -2.04 6.51 28.55
CA SER A 120 -0.61 6.81 28.78
C SER A 120 -0.31 7.40 30.16
N ASP A 121 -1.29 8.07 30.78
CA ASP A 121 -1.19 8.64 32.13
C ASP A 121 -1.15 7.60 33.28
N LYS A 122 -1.23 6.29 32.97
CA LYS A 122 -1.20 5.21 33.99
C LYS A 122 0.08 4.35 33.98
N GLY A 123 1.17 4.81 33.37
CA GLY A 123 2.40 4.05 33.17
C GLY A 123 3.56 4.30 34.16
N GLU A 124 3.30 4.37 35.47
CA GLU A 124 4.24 3.80 36.46
C GLU A 124 3.64 2.46 36.91
N LEU A 125 4.11 1.37 36.30
CA LEU A 125 3.93 -0.01 36.77
C LEU A 125 5.28 -0.69 36.77
#